data_AF-A0A2M8PWU2-F1
#
_entry.id   AF-A0A2M8PWU2-F1
#
_cell.length_a   1.000
_cell.length_b   1.000
_cell.length_c   1.000
_cell.angle_alpha   90.00
_cell.angle_beta   90.00
_cell.angle_gamma   90.00
#
_symmetry.space_group_name_H-M   'P 1'
#
loop_
_entity.id
_entity.type
_entity.pdbx_description
1 polymer ?
#
loop_
_entity_poly.entity_id
_entity_poly.type
_entity_poly.pdbx_seq_one_letter_code
_entity_poly.pdbx_strand_id
1 'polypeptide(L)'
;MEYPMNNIPFTASIRSGVNSDIDTINVRKGPGTDFAVLTELPTGTDNLVVKNVSPDSKNSRFGNKVYQWFEIVLPDGSTGWIRDDLIDVSGDGTPFGYGVIMGKAFALELSRAEPDQQRSNRPTPLPAPSPSTAITSLIQDRVVKVAFTITSAFEGSGYASYQTYDRGLISYGRFQFTLASSSLASVIERYIQLAADDRIANTLERIYLQRVKERDPSLREDRRFKMLLQHAATTPEMQAAQDEVAFTKYWQVVEELSLVPRSIQFPLTKAMAFDIGIQHGPRHDLFATAERQMGLTPRSRVTNEREFAKRVAQIRRQILYRIAEQQGLGGVRHRADFWISLIQNGDWELMGDNDGNVEIFGRKVQIRNL
;
A
#
# COMPACT_ATOMS: atom_id res chain seq x y z
N MET A 1 -34.95 -29.05 14.99
CA MET A 1 -34.56 -29.26 13.59
C MET A 1 -33.28 -28.48 13.37
N GLU A 2 -32.13 -29.15 13.48
CA GLU A 2 -30.86 -28.62 13.01
C GLU A 2 -30.89 -28.58 11.48
N TYR A 3 -30.67 -27.41 10.90
CA TYR A 3 -30.46 -27.27 9.47
C TYR A 3 -29.04 -27.79 9.14
N PRO A 4 -28.85 -28.63 8.11
CA PRO A 4 -27.51 -29.05 7.70
C PRO A 4 -26.73 -27.83 7.23
N MET A 5 -25.56 -27.59 7.84
CA MET A 5 -24.60 -26.57 7.41
C MET A 5 -24.10 -26.95 6.01
N ASN A 6 -24.64 -26.29 4.99
CA ASN A 6 -24.18 -26.40 3.61
C ASN A 6 -22.68 -26.08 3.55
N ASN A 7 -21.90 -26.99 2.96
CA ASN A 7 -20.46 -26.85 2.72
C ASN A 7 -20.25 -25.67 1.75
N ILE A 8 -19.87 -24.48 2.24
CA ILE A 8 -19.66 -23.30 1.39
C ILE A 8 -18.31 -23.49 0.67
N PRO A 9 -18.27 -23.72 -0.66
CA PRO A 9 -17.02 -24.00 -1.34
C PRO A 9 -16.08 -22.80 -1.28
N PHE A 10 -14.81 -23.04 -1.00
CA PHE A 10 -13.78 -22.01 -1.11
C PHE A 10 -13.45 -21.77 -2.57
N THR A 11 -13.69 -20.56 -3.05
CA THR A 11 -13.58 -20.19 -4.46
C THR A 11 -12.73 -18.94 -4.64
N ALA A 12 -12.07 -18.87 -5.79
CA ALA A 12 -11.30 -17.72 -6.24
C ALA A 12 -11.99 -17.03 -7.43
N SER A 13 -11.72 -15.73 -7.58
CA SER A 13 -12.09 -14.92 -8.74
C SER A 13 -10.89 -14.10 -9.18
N ILE A 14 -10.64 -14.06 -10.49
CA ILE A 14 -9.54 -13.28 -11.07
C ILE A 14 -9.91 -11.81 -11.04
N ARG A 15 -9.07 -10.99 -10.41
CA ARG A 15 -9.33 -9.57 -10.22
C ARG A 15 -9.25 -8.81 -11.54
N SER A 16 -10.30 -8.05 -11.85
CA SER A 16 -10.26 -7.03 -12.90
C SER A 16 -9.57 -5.77 -12.34
N GLY A 17 -8.57 -5.23 -13.05
CA GLY A 17 -7.98 -3.92 -12.73
C GLY A 17 -6.66 -3.92 -11.95
N VAL A 18 -5.88 -5.01 -11.96
CA VAL A 18 -4.48 -4.98 -11.44
C VAL A 18 -3.57 -4.13 -12.36
N ASN A 19 -3.97 -3.96 -13.63
CA ASN A 19 -3.57 -2.95 -14.61
C ASN A 19 -4.67 -2.88 -15.68
N SER A 20 -4.96 -1.70 -16.25
CA SER A 20 -6.01 -1.52 -17.28
C SER A 20 -5.73 -2.19 -18.62
N ASP A 21 -4.52 -2.74 -18.80
CA ASP A 21 -4.04 -3.33 -20.05
C ASP A 21 -3.76 -4.85 -19.91
N ILE A 22 -4.14 -5.46 -18.78
CA ILE A 22 -3.97 -6.90 -18.54
C ILE A 22 -5.35 -7.56 -18.55
N ASP A 23 -5.69 -8.16 -19.68
CA ASP A 23 -6.98 -8.84 -19.88
C ASP A 23 -6.93 -10.30 -19.44
N THR A 24 -5.74 -10.88 -19.26
CA THR A 24 -5.53 -12.29 -18.89
C THR A 24 -4.47 -12.46 -17.79
N ILE A 25 -4.61 -13.52 -16.99
CA ILE A 25 -3.68 -13.88 -15.92
C ILE A 25 -3.13 -15.28 -16.14
N ASN A 26 -1.81 -15.42 -15.97
CA ASN A 26 -1.11 -16.70 -16.06
C ASN A 26 -1.53 -17.68 -14.95
N VAL A 27 -1.89 -18.89 -15.36
CA VAL A 27 -2.05 -20.06 -14.50
C VAL A 27 -0.83 -20.96 -14.68
N ARG A 28 -0.20 -21.42 -13.60
CA ARG A 28 1.09 -22.13 -13.65
C ARG A 28 0.99 -23.58 -13.18
N LYS A 29 1.98 -24.39 -13.58
CA LYS A 29 2.13 -25.80 -13.16
C LYS A 29 2.43 -25.98 -11.67
N GLY A 30 2.90 -24.94 -10.99
CA GLY A 30 3.30 -25.01 -9.59
C GLY A 30 3.30 -23.64 -8.90
N PRO A 31 3.49 -23.63 -7.58
CA PRO A 31 3.36 -22.44 -6.73
C PRO A 31 4.61 -21.55 -6.81
N GLY A 32 4.85 -20.94 -7.97
CA GLY A 32 6.00 -20.06 -8.20
C GLY A 32 6.08 -19.53 -9.63
N THR A 33 6.74 -18.40 -9.82
CA THR A 33 6.88 -17.78 -11.16
C THR A 33 7.87 -18.50 -12.07
N ASP A 34 8.65 -19.44 -11.54
CA ASP A 34 9.61 -20.28 -12.26
C ASP A 34 8.98 -21.55 -12.85
N PHE A 35 7.77 -21.91 -12.43
CA PHE A 35 7.00 -22.98 -13.07
C PHE A 35 6.41 -22.53 -14.40
N ALA A 36 6.35 -23.45 -15.36
CA ALA A 36 5.78 -23.19 -16.67
C ALA A 36 4.31 -22.72 -16.58
N VAL A 37 3.95 -21.79 -17.47
CA VAL A 37 2.55 -21.37 -17.66
C VAL A 37 1.80 -22.53 -18.33
N LEU A 38 0.69 -22.93 -17.72
CA LEU A 38 -0.24 -23.94 -18.24
C LEU A 38 -1.20 -23.32 -19.25
N THR A 39 -1.79 -22.21 -18.86
CA THR A 39 -2.79 -21.48 -19.63
C THR A 39 -2.91 -20.06 -19.07
N GLU A 40 -3.72 -19.24 -19.71
CA GLU A 40 -4.11 -17.93 -19.23
C GLU A 40 -5.63 -17.89 -19.04
N LEU A 41 -6.09 -17.23 -17.98
CA LEU A 41 -7.51 -17.02 -17.72
C LEU A 41 -7.86 -15.53 -17.82
N PRO A 42 -8.98 -15.16 -18.45
CA PRO A 42 -9.43 -13.77 -18.51
C PRO A 42 -9.65 -13.17 -17.11
N THR A 43 -9.37 -11.88 -16.96
CA THR A 43 -9.79 -11.15 -15.75
C THR A 43 -11.31 -11.17 -15.60
N GLY A 44 -11.79 -11.22 -14.37
CA GLY A 44 -13.22 -11.37 -14.07
C GLY A 44 -13.73 -12.82 -14.06
N THR A 45 -12.92 -13.81 -14.50
CA THR A 45 -13.25 -15.23 -14.32
C THR A 45 -13.50 -15.53 -12.84
N ASP A 46 -14.65 -16.10 -12.51
CA ASP A 46 -15.09 -16.31 -11.13
C ASP A 46 -15.43 -17.78 -10.83
N ASN A 47 -15.79 -18.05 -9.57
CA ASN A 47 -16.21 -19.37 -9.07
C ASN A 47 -15.19 -20.50 -9.27
N LEU A 48 -13.89 -20.18 -9.30
CA LEU A 48 -12.80 -21.15 -9.46
C LEU A 48 -12.59 -21.88 -8.12
N VAL A 49 -12.92 -23.16 -8.05
CA VAL A 49 -12.82 -23.92 -6.78
C VAL A 49 -11.35 -24.07 -6.37
N VAL A 50 -11.03 -23.66 -5.14
CA VAL A 50 -9.69 -23.82 -4.56
C VAL A 50 -9.53 -25.23 -4.00
N LYS A 51 -8.51 -25.95 -4.47
CA LYS A 51 -8.15 -27.31 -4.04
C LYS A 51 -7.03 -27.32 -3.01
N ASN A 52 -6.11 -26.38 -3.11
CA ASN A 52 -4.92 -26.32 -2.25
C ASN A 52 -4.37 -24.90 -2.17
N VAL A 53 -3.57 -24.64 -1.13
CA VAL A 53 -2.81 -23.40 -0.99
C VAL A 53 -1.40 -23.71 -0.50
N SER A 54 -0.40 -23.14 -1.16
CA SER A 54 1.02 -23.33 -0.83
C SER A 54 1.75 -22.00 -0.82
N PRO A 55 2.76 -21.82 0.05
CA PRO A 55 3.67 -20.69 -0.06
C PRO A 55 4.44 -20.75 -1.38
N ASP A 56 4.90 -19.59 -1.84
CA ASP A 56 5.78 -19.47 -3.00
C ASP A 56 7.03 -20.34 -2.85
N SER A 57 7.35 -21.12 -3.88
CA SER A 57 8.45 -22.10 -3.90
C SER A 57 9.82 -21.49 -3.62
N LYS A 58 10.00 -20.20 -3.93
CA LYS A 58 11.23 -19.45 -3.68
C LYS A 58 11.13 -18.54 -2.47
N ASN A 59 10.06 -18.67 -1.68
CA ASN A 59 9.72 -17.75 -0.60
C ASN A 59 9.70 -16.30 -1.07
N SER A 60 9.23 -16.05 -2.30
CA SER A 60 9.02 -14.68 -2.79
C SER A 60 8.00 -13.98 -1.91
N ARG A 61 8.24 -12.70 -1.58
CA ARG A 61 7.45 -11.97 -0.59
C ARG A 61 6.83 -10.71 -1.17
N PHE A 62 5.70 -10.33 -0.58
CA PHE A 62 5.14 -8.98 -0.61
C PHE A 62 5.24 -8.39 0.80
N GLY A 63 6.10 -7.39 1.00
CA GLY A 63 6.50 -6.95 2.33
C GLY A 63 7.03 -8.11 3.19
N ASN A 64 6.42 -8.35 4.35
CA ASN A 64 6.79 -9.45 5.24
C ASN A 64 6.06 -10.78 4.95
N LYS A 65 5.08 -10.78 4.03
CA LYS A 65 4.26 -11.96 3.72
C LYS A 65 4.87 -12.72 2.55
N VAL A 66 5.07 -14.04 2.70
CA VAL A 66 5.38 -14.92 1.57
C VAL A 66 4.12 -15.04 0.70
N TYR A 67 4.26 -14.79 -0.61
CA TYR A 67 3.16 -14.95 -1.55
C TYR A 67 2.54 -16.33 -1.40
N GLN A 68 1.22 -16.38 -1.41
CA GLN A 68 0.49 -17.64 -1.37
C GLN A 68 0.00 -17.96 -2.78
N TRP A 69 0.13 -19.21 -3.16
CA TRP A 69 -0.36 -19.73 -4.42
C TRP A 69 -1.55 -20.63 -4.16
N PHE A 70 -2.61 -20.42 -4.91
CA PHE A 70 -3.88 -21.11 -4.81
C PHE A 70 -3.99 -22.06 -6.01
N GLU A 71 -4.08 -23.35 -5.72
CA GLU A 71 -4.41 -24.35 -6.73
C GLU A 71 -5.91 -24.32 -6.97
N ILE A 72 -6.31 -24.00 -8.19
CA ILE A 72 -7.71 -23.89 -8.60
C ILE A 72 -8.09 -25.00 -9.58
N VAL A 73 -9.37 -25.32 -9.65
CA VAL A 73 -9.96 -26.13 -10.72
C VAL A 73 -10.28 -25.21 -11.91
N LEU A 74 -9.74 -25.54 -13.07
CA LEU A 74 -9.97 -24.85 -14.35
C LEU A 74 -11.29 -25.30 -15.00
N PRO A 75 -11.86 -24.51 -15.93
CA PRO A 75 -13.11 -24.87 -16.62
C PRO A 75 -13.12 -26.22 -17.33
N ASP A 76 -11.94 -26.71 -17.75
CA ASP A 76 -11.76 -28.02 -18.39
C ASP A 76 -11.60 -29.17 -17.39
N GLY A 77 -11.69 -28.90 -16.09
CA GLY A 77 -11.55 -29.87 -15.00
C GLY A 77 -10.12 -30.16 -14.58
N SER A 78 -9.11 -29.60 -15.25
CA SER A 78 -7.71 -29.67 -14.81
C SER A 78 -7.43 -28.73 -13.64
N THR A 79 -6.24 -28.80 -13.03
CA THR A 79 -5.83 -27.87 -11.96
C THR A 79 -4.62 -27.03 -12.34
N GLY A 80 -4.52 -25.85 -11.74
CA GLY A 80 -3.37 -24.96 -11.92
C GLY A 80 -3.26 -23.91 -10.81
N TRP A 81 -2.10 -23.27 -10.72
CA TRP A 81 -1.76 -22.37 -9.63
C TRP A 81 -1.81 -20.90 -10.02
N ILE A 82 -2.46 -20.08 -9.18
CA ILE A 82 -2.51 -18.61 -9.30
C ILE A 82 -2.05 -17.99 -7.99
N ARG A 83 -1.33 -16.86 -8.06
CA ARG A 83 -0.81 -16.14 -6.90
C ARG A 83 -1.86 -15.21 -6.29
N ASP A 84 -1.80 -15.05 -4.97
CA ASP A 84 -2.79 -14.34 -4.15
C ASP A 84 -2.95 -12.84 -4.44
N ASP A 85 -1.95 -12.19 -5.06
CA ASP A 85 -2.04 -10.80 -5.53
C ASP A 85 -2.94 -10.60 -6.76
N LEU A 86 -3.39 -11.69 -7.40
CA LEU A 86 -4.16 -11.65 -8.65
C LEU A 86 -5.62 -12.08 -8.47
N ILE A 87 -6.02 -12.51 -7.27
CA ILE A 87 -7.34 -13.11 -7.01
C ILE A 87 -8.03 -12.53 -5.79
N ASP A 88 -9.36 -12.51 -5.85
CA ASP A 88 -10.22 -12.45 -4.68
C ASP A 88 -10.66 -13.87 -4.30
N VAL A 89 -10.89 -14.13 -3.03
CA VAL A 89 -11.39 -15.42 -2.51
C VAL A 89 -12.65 -15.25 -1.68
N SER A 90 -13.48 -16.29 -1.63
CA SER A 90 -14.73 -16.31 -0.86
C SER A 90 -15.11 -17.75 -0.47
N GLY A 91 -15.89 -17.92 0.60
CA GLY A 91 -16.36 -19.22 1.07
C GLY A 91 -15.57 -19.78 2.26
N ASP A 92 -15.65 -21.10 2.49
CA ASP A 92 -15.01 -21.74 3.65
C ASP A 92 -13.52 -22.08 3.39
N GLY A 93 -12.66 -21.11 3.65
CA GLY A 93 -11.21 -21.25 3.59
C GLY A 93 -10.60 -21.87 4.86
N THR A 94 -11.40 -22.32 5.83
CA THR A 94 -10.92 -22.92 7.09
C THR A 94 -9.95 -24.08 6.86
N PRO A 95 -10.20 -25.02 5.92
CA PRO A 95 -9.25 -26.12 5.64
C PRO A 95 -7.87 -25.64 5.18
N PHE A 96 -7.77 -24.43 4.65
CA PHE A 96 -6.54 -23.85 4.13
C PHE A 96 -5.91 -22.80 5.07
N GLY A 97 -6.54 -22.53 6.23
CA GLY A 97 -6.04 -21.59 7.23
C GLY A 97 -6.54 -20.15 7.09
N TYR A 98 -7.60 -19.90 6.30
CA TYR A 98 -8.15 -18.55 6.07
C TYR A 98 -9.48 -18.28 6.79
N GLY A 99 -10.07 -19.30 7.41
CA GLY A 99 -11.40 -19.20 8.01
C GLY A 99 -12.52 -19.02 6.98
N VAL A 100 -13.73 -18.68 7.44
CA VAL A 100 -14.90 -18.45 6.59
C VAL A 100 -14.91 -17.00 6.11
N ILE A 101 -14.93 -16.81 4.79
CA ILE A 101 -14.89 -15.49 4.15
C ILE A 101 -16.24 -15.21 3.49
N MET A 102 -16.98 -14.29 4.08
CA MET A 102 -18.30 -13.87 3.60
C MET A 102 -18.12 -12.75 2.55
N GLY A 103 -18.28 -13.10 1.27
CA GLY A 103 -18.06 -12.19 0.14
C GLY A 103 -16.65 -12.30 -0.47
N LYS A 104 -16.34 -11.47 -1.48
CA LYS A 104 -15.02 -11.46 -2.12
C LYS A 104 -14.01 -10.68 -1.28
N ALA A 105 -12.94 -11.32 -0.85
CA ALA A 105 -11.82 -10.69 -0.13
C ALA A 105 -10.53 -10.82 -0.93
N PHE A 106 -9.67 -9.79 -0.89
CA PHE A 106 -8.40 -9.84 -1.61
C PHE A 106 -7.44 -10.84 -0.97
N ALA A 107 -7.05 -11.90 -1.68
CA ALA A 107 -6.31 -13.00 -1.07
C ALA A 107 -4.93 -12.57 -0.52
N LEU A 108 -4.27 -11.59 -1.16
CA LEU A 108 -3.00 -11.04 -0.68
C LEU A 108 -3.10 -10.38 0.69
N GLU A 109 -4.24 -9.79 1.04
CA GLU A 109 -4.44 -9.10 2.33
C GLU A 109 -4.79 -10.08 3.47
N LEU A 110 -5.08 -11.35 3.14
CA LEU A 110 -5.43 -12.36 4.14
C LEU A 110 -4.19 -13.01 4.77
N SER A 111 -4.25 -13.22 6.08
CA SER A 111 -3.27 -14.00 6.84
C SER A 111 -3.70 -15.46 6.91
N ARG A 112 -2.79 -16.37 6.56
CA ARG A 112 -3.00 -17.81 6.67
C ARG A 112 -2.51 -18.29 8.04
N ALA A 113 -3.38 -18.90 8.83
CA ALA A 113 -2.95 -19.69 9.98
C ALA A 113 -2.33 -20.99 9.46
N GLU A 114 -1.05 -21.24 9.78
CA GLU A 114 -0.44 -22.54 9.49
C GLU A 114 -1.21 -23.64 10.24
N PRO A 115 -1.59 -24.76 9.60
CA PRO A 115 -2.14 -25.91 10.30
C PRO A 115 -1.09 -26.40 11.31
N ASP A 116 -1.45 -26.42 12.58
CA ASP A 116 -0.61 -26.78 13.72
C ASP A 116 -0.01 -28.20 13.52
N GLN A 117 1.20 -28.29 12.97
CA GLN A 117 1.98 -29.52 12.88
C GLN A 117 3.11 -29.45 13.92
N GLN A 118 2.81 -30.07 15.07
CA GLN A 118 3.75 -30.63 16.05
C GLN A 118 4.79 -29.68 16.67
N ARG A 119 4.40 -29.11 17.82
CA ARG A 119 5.33 -28.69 18.88
C ARG A 119 6.16 -29.88 19.37
N SER A 120 7.48 -29.85 19.20
CA SER A 120 8.39 -30.47 20.16
C SER A 120 9.62 -29.59 20.41
N ASN A 121 9.71 -29.14 21.66
CA ASN A 121 10.89 -28.75 22.43
C ASN A 121 12.07 -28.12 21.68
N ARG A 122 12.05 -26.79 21.57
CA ARG A 122 13.27 -25.96 21.50
C ARG A 122 13.18 -24.85 22.55
N PRO A 123 14.27 -24.49 23.25
CA PRO A 123 14.25 -23.38 24.21
C PRO A 123 13.77 -22.11 23.51
N THR A 124 12.83 -21.42 24.16
CA THR A 124 12.16 -20.23 23.66
C THR A 124 13.20 -19.18 23.25
N PRO A 125 13.30 -18.82 21.95
CA PRO A 125 13.90 -17.55 21.58
C PRO A 125 13.04 -16.45 22.19
N LEU A 126 13.67 -15.35 22.62
CA LEU A 126 12.97 -14.13 23.01
C LEU A 126 11.82 -13.84 22.02
N PRO A 127 10.62 -13.48 22.51
CA PRO A 127 9.48 -13.25 21.63
C PRO A 127 9.86 -12.19 20.60
N ALA A 128 9.77 -12.56 19.32
CA ALA A 128 9.89 -11.60 18.24
C ALA A 128 8.85 -10.49 18.45
N PRO A 129 9.20 -9.21 18.21
CA PRO A 129 8.24 -8.13 18.36
C PRO A 129 7.01 -8.42 17.49
N SER A 130 5.81 -8.20 18.04
CA SER A 130 4.57 -8.30 17.28
C SER A 130 4.67 -7.45 15.99
N PRO A 131 3.98 -7.83 14.90
CA PRO A 131 4.08 -7.13 13.60
C PRO A 131 3.90 -5.61 13.70
N SER A 132 3.01 -5.15 14.59
CA SER A 132 2.82 -3.72 14.90
C SER A 132 4.09 -3.07 15.42
N THR A 133 4.75 -3.68 16.41
CA THR A 133 5.98 -3.16 17.03
C THR A 133 7.14 -3.10 16.02
N ALA A 134 7.23 -4.07 15.11
CA ALA A 134 8.23 -4.07 14.05
C ALA A 134 7.99 -2.94 13.03
N ILE A 135 6.74 -2.74 12.61
CA ILE A 135 6.36 -1.64 11.70
C ILE A 135 6.62 -0.28 12.38
N THR A 136 6.23 -0.13 13.65
CA THR A 136 6.51 1.10 14.40
C THR A 136 8.00 1.41 14.42
N SER A 137 8.87 0.42 14.66
CA SER A 137 10.32 0.61 14.62
C SER A 137 10.82 1.08 13.25
N LEU A 138 10.30 0.52 12.16
CA LEU A 138 10.65 0.95 10.80
C LEU A 138 10.18 2.38 10.51
N ILE A 139 9.00 2.77 11.00
CA ILE A 139 8.50 4.15 10.89
C ILE A 139 9.35 5.10 11.74
N GLN A 140 9.98 4.61 12.81
CA GLN A 140 10.92 5.42 13.59
C GLN A 140 12.24 5.70 12.84
N ASP A 141 12.51 5.03 11.71
CA ASP A 141 13.62 5.39 10.84
C ASP A 141 13.52 6.87 10.41
N ARG A 142 14.61 7.59 10.58
CA ARG A 142 14.65 9.04 10.35
C ARG A 142 14.22 9.39 8.92
N VAL A 143 14.63 8.62 7.91
CA VAL A 143 14.30 8.91 6.51
C VAL A 143 12.81 8.77 6.27
N VAL A 144 12.16 7.77 6.87
CA VAL A 144 10.70 7.59 6.79
C VAL A 144 9.99 8.79 7.42
N LYS A 145 10.37 9.18 8.65
CA LYS A 145 9.78 10.36 9.31
C LYS A 145 9.93 11.63 8.51
N VAL A 146 11.11 11.86 7.94
CA VAL A 146 11.38 13.04 7.12
C VAL A 146 10.52 13.02 5.86
N ALA A 147 10.46 11.89 5.16
CA ALA A 147 9.63 11.74 3.96
C ALA A 147 8.16 12.02 4.26
N PHE A 148 7.64 11.47 5.37
CA PHE A 148 6.27 11.70 5.83
C PHE A 148 6.03 13.16 6.18
N THR A 149 6.96 13.80 6.88
CA THR A 149 6.88 15.20 7.28
C THR A 149 6.85 16.13 6.07
N ILE A 150 7.80 15.99 5.14
CA ILE A 150 7.86 16.76 3.89
C ILE A 150 6.58 16.58 3.09
N THR A 151 6.16 15.33 2.88
CA THR A 151 4.98 15.02 2.07
C THR A 151 3.70 15.59 2.70
N SER A 152 3.53 15.43 4.01
CA SER A 152 2.37 15.99 4.73
C SER A 152 2.33 17.52 4.70
N ALA A 153 3.50 18.18 4.67
CA ALA A 153 3.58 19.63 4.50
C ALA A 153 3.11 20.08 3.11
N PHE A 154 3.32 19.27 2.07
CA PHE A 154 2.76 19.54 0.74
C PHE A 154 1.25 19.33 0.66
N GLU A 155 0.74 18.29 1.30
CA GLU A 155 -0.70 18.04 1.38
C GLU A 155 -1.43 19.11 2.22
N GLY A 156 -0.68 19.83 3.08
CA GLY A 156 -1.21 20.93 3.89
C GLY A 156 -2.11 20.46 5.04
N SER A 157 -2.04 19.17 5.41
CA SER A 157 -2.98 18.52 6.30
C SER A 157 -2.34 17.89 7.53
N GLY A 158 -2.95 18.10 8.69
CA GLY A 158 -2.69 17.31 9.90
C GLY A 158 -3.53 16.03 9.94
N TYR A 159 -3.31 15.19 10.96
CA TYR A 159 -4.03 13.93 11.17
C TYR A 159 -5.55 14.08 11.24
N ALA A 160 -6.07 15.24 11.63
CA ALA A 160 -7.50 15.53 11.74
C ALA A 160 -8.08 16.25 10.50
N SER A 161 -7.28 16.45 9.45
CA SER A 161 -7.74 17.10 8.22
C SER A 161 -8.90 16.33 7.62
N TYR A 162 -9.91 17.03 7.13
CA TYR A 162 -11.09 16.40 6.54
C TYR A 162 -11.72 17.36 5.54
N GLN A 163 -11.91 16.92 4.30
CA GLN A 163 -12.63 17.67 3.27
C GLN A 163 -13.46 16.76 2.37
N THR A 164 -14.42 17.37 1.68
CA THR A 164 -15.48 16.68 0.92
C THR A 164 -15.72 17.24 -0.47
N TYR A 165 -14.94 18.22 -0.93
CA TYR A 165 -15.25 18.98 -2.15
C TYR A 165 -14.59 18.41 -3.42
N ASP A 166 -13.71 17.41 -3.29
CA ASP A 166 -12.98 16.83 -4.42
C ASP A 166 -13.64 15.56 -4.99
N ARG A 167 -12.90 14.81 -5.83
CA ARG A 167 -13.36 13.53 -6.41
C ARG A 167 -13.18 12.33 -5.47
N GLY A 168 -12.50 12.51 -4.34
CA GLY A 168 -12.25 11.46 -3.34
C GLY A 168 -13.46 11.09 -2.50
N LEU A 169 -14.60 11.78 -2.69
CA LEU A 169 -15.79 11.76 -1.83
C LEU A 169 -15.53 12.37 -0.45
N ILE A 170 -14.61 11.77 0.29
CA ILE A 170 -14.06 12.26 1.54
C ILE A 170 -12.55 12.10 1.42
N SER A 171 -11.77 13.11 1.77
CA SER A 171 -10.32 12.96 1.96
C SER A 171 -9.96 13.35 3.39
N TYR A 172 -9.26 12.45 4.07
CA TYR A 172 -9.05 12.50 5.51
C TYR A 172 -7.58 12.28 5.87
N GLY A 173 -7.14 13.01 6.88
CA GLY A 173 -5.89 12.77 7.57
C GLY A 173 -4.65 13.34 6.89
N ARG A 174 -3.50 12.95 7.45
CA ARG A 174 -2.16 13.48 7.14
C ARG A 174 -1.80 13.39 5.66
N PHE A 175 -2.29 12.36 4.98
CA PHE A 175 -2.02 12.07 3.57
C PHE A 175 -3.29 12.04 2.69
N GLN A 176 -4.38 12.68 3.13
CA GLN A 176 -5.63 12.78 2.36
C GLN A 176 -6.17 11.42 1.89
N PHE A 177 -6.24 10.43 2.79
CA PHE A 177 -6.81 9.12 2.50
C PHE A 177 -8.26 9.24 2.07
N THR A 178 -8.59 8.73 0.89
CA THR A 178 -9.92 8.94 0.29
C THR A 178 -10.87 7.77 0.47
N LEU A 179 -12.17 8.08 0.54
CA LEU A 179 -13.24 7.09 0.47
C LEU A 179 -13.27 6.41 -0.91
N ALA A 180 -13.16 7.19 -1.99
CA ALA A 180 -13.22 6.69 -3.35
C ALA A 180 -12.13 5.65 -3.66
N SER A 181 -10.89 5.88 -3.18
CA SER A 181 -9.76 4.96 -3.38
C SER A 181 -9.71 3.80 -2.37
N SER A 182 -10.67 3.71 -1.44
CA SER A 182 -10.68 2.77 -0.32
C SER A 182 -9.51 2.89 0.67
N SER A 183 -8.61 3.87 0.50
CA SER A 183 -7.50 4.08 1.46
C SER A 183 -8.01 4.53 2.82
N LEU A 184 -9.15 5.25 2.87
CA LEU A 184 -9.82 5.60 4.13
C LEU A 184 -10.32 4.35 4.88
N ALA A 185 -10.81 3.34 4.15
CA ALA A 185 -11.24 2.09 4.75
C ALA A 185 -10.08 1.43 5.52
N SER A 186 -8.90 1.36 4.88
CA SER A 186 -7.72 0.75 5.50
C SER A 186 -7.23 1.49 6.74
N VAL A 187 -7.33 2.83 6.77
CA VAL A 187 -7.02 3.61 7.99
C VAL A 187 -7.99 3.27 9.11
N ILE A 188 -9.30 3.21 8.83
CA ILE A 188 -10.32 2.91 9.83
C ILE A 188 -10.18 1.48 10.34
N GLU A 189 -9.98 0.50 9.46
CA GLU A 189 -9.72 -0.89 9.85
C GLU A 189 -8.49 -1.00 10.74
N ARG A 190 -7.41 -0.30 10.38
CA ARG A 190 -6.18 -0.33 11.17
C ARG A 190 -6.37 0.32 12.53
N TYR A 191 -7.09 1.43 12.59
CA TYR A 191 -7.45 2.07 13.85
C TYR A 191 -8.28 1.15 14.76
N ILE A 192 -9.29 0.46 14.21
CA ILE A 192 -10.11 -0.50 14.96
C ILE A 192 -9.24 -1.60 15.57
N GLN A 193 -8.26 -2.11 14.82
CA GLN A 193 -7.32 -3.11 15.33
C GLN A 193 -6.41 -2.58 16.46
N LEU A 194 -5.95 -1.33 16.36
CA LEU A 194 -5.07 -0.71 17.34
C LEU A 194 -5.82 -0.23 18.59
N ALA A 195 -7.11 0.06 18.48
CA ALA A 195 -7.94 0.65 19.52
C ALA A 195 -9.21 -0.18 19.80
N ALA A 196 -9.09 -1.50 19.92
CA ALA A 196 -10.23 -2.42 20.02
C ALA A 196 -11.22 -2.09 21.16
N ASP A 197 -10.74 -1.55 22.28
CA ASP A 197 -11.58 -1.19 23.43
C ASP A 197 -12.09 0.26 23.39
N ASP A 198 -11.74 1.03 22.35
CA ASP A 198 -12.13 2.44 22.24
C ASP A 198 -13.57 2.61 21.70
N ARG A 199 -14.31 3.57 22.27
CA ARG A 199 -15.73 3.79 21.90
C ARG A 199 -15.90 4.34 20.48
N ILE A 200 -14.96 5.16 20.01
CA ILE A 200 -14.95 5.70 18.65
C ILE A 200 -14.63 4.57 17.68
N ALA A 201 -13.60 3.77 17.94
CA ALA A 201 -13.25 2.58 17.14
C ALA A 201 -14.44 1.62 17.02
N ASN A 202 -15.06 1.24 18.13
CA ASN A 202 -16.24 0.38 18.14
C ASN A 202 -17.44 0.98 17.37
N THR A 203 -17.63 2.31 17.43
CA THR A 203 -18.69 2.98 16.66
C THR A 203 -18.37 2.99 15.17
N LEU A 204 -17.12 3.26 14.79
CA LEU A 204 -16.66 3.22 13.41
C LEU A 204 -16.82 1.82 12.83
N GLU A 205 -16.45 0.78 13.57
CA GLU A 205 -16.62 -0.62 13.15
C GLU A 205 -18.09 -0.97 12.90
N ARG A 206 -18.94 -0.78 13.91
CA ARG A 206 -20.32 -1.30 13.87
C ARG A 206 -21.26 -0.52 12.96
N ILE A 207 -21.04 0.78 12.79
CA ILE A 207 -21.97 1.68 12.09
C ILE A 207 -21.44 2.12 10.72
N TYR A 208 -20.13 2.33 10.60
CA TYR A 208 -19.58 3.05 9.45
C TYR A 208 -18.70 2.18 8.55
N LEU A 209 -18.01 1.17 9.07
CA LEU A 209 -16.98 0.45 8.33
C LEU A 209 -17.53 -0.18 7.04
N GLN A 210 -18.70 -0.82 7.11
CA GLN A 210 -19.31 -1.41 5.92
C GLN A 210 -19.65 -0.35 4.86
N ARG A 211 -20.25 0.77 5.27
CA ARG A 211 -20.57 1.89 4.38
C ARG A 211 -19.30 2.49 3.75
N VAL A 212 -18.21 2.56 4.52
CA VAL A 212 -16.91 3.02 4.03
C VAL A 212 -16.34 2.04 2.99
N LYS A 213 -16.43 0.72 3.21
CA LYS A 213 -16.03 -0.31 2.25
C LYS A 213 -16.83 -0.26 0.96
N GLU A 214 -18.13 0.01 1.08
CA GLU A 214 -19.07 0.18 -0.03
C GLU A 214 -18.92 1.53 -0.74
N ARG A 215 -18.06 2.43 -0.25
CA ARG A 215 -17.85 3.79 -0.77
C ARG A 215 -19.14 4.61 -0.80
N ASP A 216 -20.00 4.43 0.21
CA ASP A 216 -21.29 5.09 0.32
C ASP A 216 -21.15 6.63 0.23
N PRO A 217 -21.63 7.27 -0.85
CA PRO A 217 -21.46 8.70 -1.07
C PRO A 217 -22.22 9.55 -0.06
N SER A 218 -23.22 9.01 0.64
CA SER A 218 -23.96 9.74 1.68
C SER A 218 -23.11 10.04 2.91
N LEU A 219 -22.00 9.30 3.13
CA LEU A 219 -21.03 9.59 4.19
C LEU A 219 -20.40 10.98 4.06
N ARG A 220 -20.39 11.55 2.85
CA ARG A 220 -19.90 12.90 2.58
C ARG A 220 -20.60 13.98 3.41
N GLU A 221 -21.90 13.81 3.63
CA GLU A 221 -22.73 14.77 4.38
C GLU A 221 -22.97 14.31 5.83
N ASP A 222 -22.44 13.14 6.22
CA ASP A 222 -22.62 12.57 7.55
C ASP A 222 -21.75 13.29 8.59
N ARG A 223 -22.35 14.28 9.26
CA ARG A 223 -21.67 15.09 10.29
C ARG A 223 -21.14 14.25 11.45
N ARG A 224 -21.82 13.17 11.82
CA ARG A 224 -21.39 12.29 12.92
C ARG A 224 -20.16 11.50 12.52
N PHE A 225 -20.13 10.98 11.29
CA PHE A 225 -18.95 10.30 10.75
C PHE A 225 -17.72 11.23 10.73
N LYS A 226 -17.89 12.45 10.21
CA LYS A 226 -16.83 13.48 10.23
C LYS A 226 -16.32 13.74 11.64
N MET A 227 -17.21 13.98 12.61
CA MET A 227 -16.81 14.24 14.00
C MET A 227 -16.03 13.07 14.59
N LEU A 228 -16.48 11.83 14.39
CA LEU A 228 -15.80 10.63 14.90
C LEU A 228 -14.37 10.53 14.36
N LEU A 229 -14.16 10.76 13.06
CA LEU A 229 -12.82 10.75 12.47
C LEU A 229 -11.94 11.87 13.03
N GLN A 230 -12.47 13.09 13.17
CA GLN A 230 -11.71 14.21 13.72
C GLN A 230 -11.34 13.99 15.20
N HIS A 231 -12.19 13.35 16.00
CA HIS A 231 -11.88 12.98 17.38
C HIS A 231 -10.91 11.80 17.45
N ALA A 232 -11.08 10.79 16.59
CA ALA A 232 -10.13 9.68 16.51
C ALA A 232 -8.72 10.20 16.22
N ALA A 233 -8.57 11.19 15.32
CA ALA A 233 -7.28 11.76 14.95
C ALA A 233 -6.47 12.37 16.10
N THR A 234 -7.09 12.67 17.25
CA THR A 234 -6.37 13.14 18.44
C THR A 234 -5.75 12.01 19.25
N THR A 235 -6.11 10.75 18.99
CA THR A 235 -5.56 9.60 19.72
C THR A 235 -4.27 9.08 19.06
N PRO A 236 -3.32 8.56 19.86
CA PRO A 236 -2.09 7.97 19.33
C PRO A 236 -2.34 6.81 18.36
N GLU A 237 -3.39 6.02 18.59
CA GLU A 237 -3.72 4.84 17.79
C GLU A 237 -4.19 5.21 16.39
N MET A 238 -4.96 6.29 16.23
CA MET A 238 -5.36 6.77 14.89
C MET A 238 -4.19 7.41 14.15
N GLN A 239 -3.30 8.12 14.86
CA GLN A 239 -2.08 8.66 14.26
C GLN A 239 -1.17 7.54 13.76
N ALA A 240 -0.98 6.50 14.60
CA ALA A 240 -0.29 5.28 14.23
C ALA A 240 -0.98 4.58 13.05
N ALA A 241 -2.31 4.45 13.04
CA ALA A 241 -3.05 3.85 11.93
C ALA A 241 -2.80 4.58 10.61
N GLN A 242 -2.81 5.91 10.61
CA GLN A 242 -2.51 6.70 9.41
C GLN A 242 -1.07 6.51 8.93
N ASP A 243 -0.11 6.55 9.86
CA ASP A 243 1.30 6.39 9.51
C ASP A 243 1.61 4.96 9.04
N GLU A 244 1.04 3.94 9.68
CA GLU A 244 1.20 2.54 9.29
C GLU A 244 0.55 2.23 7.93
N VAL A 245 -0.60 2.83 7.62
CA VAL A 245 -1.21 2.69 6.28
C VAL A 245 -0.39 3.43 5.22
N ALA A 246 0.11 4.64 5.51
CA ALA A 246 1.03 5.33 4.61
C ALA A 246 2.29 4.51 4.36
N PHE A 247 2.84 3.90 5.41
CA PHE A 247 4.02 3.07 5.32
C PHE A 247 3.77 1.82 4.48
N THR A 248 2.76 1.04 4.82
CA THR A 248 2.49 -0.25 4.17
C THR A 248 1.99 -0.10 2.74
N LYS A 249 1.07 0.83 2.47
CA LYS A 249 0.46 0.97 1.14
C LYS A 249 1.28 1.80 0.17
N TYR A 250 2.15 2.69 0.66
CA TYR A 250 2.91 3.60 -0.20
C TYR A 250 4.40 3.42 -0.04
N TRP A 251 4.97 3.60 1.16
CA TRP A 251 6.42 3.49 1.36
C TRP A 251 6.96 2.12 0.94
N GLN A 252 6.43 1.03 1.50
CA GLN A 252 6.90 -0.32 1.20
C GLN A 252 6.71 -0.69 -0.27
N VAL A 253 5.59 -0.29 -0.87
CA VAL A 253 5.31 -0.57 -2.29
C VAL A 253 6.28 0.20 -3.20
N VAL A 254 6.57 1.46 -2.90
CA VAL A 254 7.59 2.24 -3.62
C VAL A 254 8.97 1.65 -3.40
N GLU A 255 9.29 1.23 -2.18
CA GLU A 255 10.56 0.59 -1.86
C GLU A 255 10.78 -0.67 -2.68
N GLU A 256 9.79 -1.57 -2.71
CA GLU A 256 9.83 -2.82 -3.45
C GLU A 256 9.93 -2.61 -4.97
N LEU A 257 9.11 -1.71 -5.53
CA LEU A 257 8.99 -1.57 -6.98
C LEU A 257 10.01 -0.58 -7.59
N SER A 258 10.37 0.45 -6.82
CA SER A 258 11.17 1.57 -7.29
C SER A 258 12.58 1.58 -6.71
N LEU A 259 12.75 1.33 -5.41
CA LEU A 259 14.04 1.57 -4.72
C LEU A 259 14.96 0.35 -4.72
N VAL A 260 14.47 -0.80 -4.26
CA VAL A 260 15.24 -2.03 -4.08
C VAL A 260 15.84 -2.55 -5.39
N PRO A 261 15.10 -2.66 -6.52
CA PRO A 261 15.66 -3.17 -7.78
C PRO A 261 16.80 -2.30 -8.31
N ARG A 262 16.78 -1.01 -7.97
CA ARG A 262 17.77 0.00 -8.39
C ARG A 262 18.91 0.16 -7.40
N SER A 263 18.83 -0.51 -6.24
CA SER A 263 19.79 -0.39 -5.13
C SER A 263 19.92 1.04 -4.59
N ILE A 264 18.82 1.80 -4.58
CA ILE A 264 18.78 3.20 -4.13
C ILE A 264 19.10 3.30 -2.62
N GLN A 265 20.04 4.17 -2.26
CA GLN A 265 20.51 4.36 -0.89
C GLN A 265 20.23 5.76 -0.34
N PHE A 266 20.34 6.83 -1.14
CA PHE A 266 20.31 8.19 -0.60
C PHE A 266 18.94 8.53 0.02
N PRO A 267 18.92 9.06 1.25
CA PRO A 267 17.70 9.52 1.91
C PRO A 267 16.83 10.43 1.03
N LEU A 268 17.45 11.34 0.28
CA LEU A 268 16.73 12.22 -0.64
C LEU A 268 15.97 11.44 -1.70
N THR A 269 16.61 10.48 -2.36
CA THR A 269 15.97 9.71 -3.42
C THR A 269 14.80 8.89 -2.88
N LYS A 270 14.95 8.30 -1.69
CA LYS A 270 13.90 7.54 -1.02
C LYS A 270 12.70 8.42 -0.66
N ALA A 271 12.94 9.57 -0.03
CA ALA A 271 11.89 10.50 0.35
C ALA A 271 11.15 11.07 -0.87
N MET A 272 11.88 11.42 -1.94
CA MET A 272 11.29 11.86 -3.20
C MET A 272 10.41 10.76 -3.81
N ALA A 273 10.85 9.51 -3.79
CA ALA A 273 10.09 8.39 -4.33
C ALA A 273 8.77 8.18 -3.58
N PHE A 274 8.79 8.28 -2.25
CA PHE A 274 7.57 8.23 -1.44
C PHE A 274 6.59 9.36 -1.79
N ASP A 275 7.10 10.59 -1.91
CA ASP A 275 6.28 11.75 -2.29
C ASP A 275 5.68 11.62 -3.70
N ILE A 276 6.42 11.04 -4.66
CA ILE A 276 5.88 10.65 -5.98
C ILE A 276 4.79 9.58 -5.81
N GLY A 277 5.03 8.57 -4.97
CA GLY A 277 4.07 7.50 -4.69
C GLY A 277 2.76 8.00 -4.10
N ILE A 278 2.80 9.02 -3.25
CA ILE A 278 1.59 9.67 -2.72
C ILE A 278 0.86 10.45 -3.83
N GLN A 279 1.59 11.25 -4.63
CA GLN A 279 0.98 12.11 -5.64
C GLN A 279 0.48 11.37 -6.89
N HIS A 280 1.20 10.35 -7.34
CA HIS A 280 0.95 9.64 -8.60
C HIS A 280 0.55 8.17 -8.41
N GLY A 281 0.46 7.71 -7.16
CA GLY A 281 0.29 6.30 -6.82
C GLY A 281 1.63 5.55 -6.74
N PRO A 282 1.75 4.55 -5.85
CA PRO A 282 3.02 3.88 -5.56
C PRO A 282 3.51 2.95 -6.67
N ARG A 283 2.69 2.70 -7.70
CA ARG A 283 3.01 1.88 -8.89
C ARG A 283 3.31 2.72 -10.14
N HIS A 284 3.67 4.00 -9.98
CA HIS A 284 3.97 4.89 -11.08
C HIS A 284 5.13 4.38 -11.99
N ASP A 285 5.23 4.91 -13.21
CA ASP A 285 6.29 4.51 -14.17
C ASP A 285 7.49 5.48 -14.25
N LEU A 286 7.56 6.52 -13.39
CA LEU A 286 8.58 7.58 -13.52
C LEU A 286 10.02 7.04 -13.43
N PHE A 287 10.28 6.09 -12.54
CA PHE A 287 11.61 5.50 -12.36
C PHE A 287 12.02 4.64 -13.57
N ALA A 288 11.10 3.84 -14.11
CA ALA A 288 11.34 3.07 -15.33
C ALA A 288 11.47 3.97 -16.57
N THR A 289 10.76 5.09 -16.61
CA THR A 289 10.94 6.12 -17.64
C THR A 289 12.35 6.74 -17.58
N ALA A 290 12.86 7.02 -16.38
CA ALA A 290 14.22 7.51 -16.21
C ALA A 290 15.27 6.48 -16.68
N GLU A 291 15.10 5.21 -16.33
CA GLU A 291 15.97 4.12 -16.80
C GLU A 291 15.99 4.05 -18.33
N ARG A 292 14.81 4.02 -18.98
CA ARG A 292 14.69 3.98 -20.44
C ARG A 292 15.39 5.16 -21.10
N GLN A 293 15.24 6.37 -20.55
CA GLN A 293 15.88 7.58 -21.09
C GLN A 293 17.40 7.61 -20.85
N MET A 294 17.90 6.84 -19.89
CA MET A 294 19.33 6.65 -19.62
C MET A 294 19.89 5.41 -20.33
N GLY A 295 19.10 4.71 -21.15
CA GLY A 295 19.51 3.48 -21.84
C GLY A 295 19.69 2.27 -20.91
N LEU A 296 19.05 2.28 -19.74
CA LEU A 296 19.09 1.21 -18.75
C LEU A 296 17.88 0.27 -18.90
N THR A 297 18.06 -1.00 -18.53
CA THR A 297 16.97 -1.95 -18.42
C THR A 297 16.04 -1.55 -17.26
N PRO A 298 14.71 -1.52 -17.44
CA PRO A 298 13.79 -1.20 -16.36
C PRO A 298 13.94 -2.13 -15.14
N ARG A 299 13.84 -1.56 -13.94
CA ARG A 299 13.99 -2.24 -12.65
C ARG A 299 15.36 -2.92 -12.49
N SER A 300 16.41 -2.27 -12.97
CA SER A 300 17.78 -2.78 -12.82
C SER A 300 18.62 -1.88 -11.93
N ARG A 301 19.72 -2.41 -11.40
CA ARG A 301 20.64 -1.66 -10.54
C ARG A 301 21.16 -0.43 -11.26
N VAL A 302 21.09 0.74 -10.62
CA VAL A 302 21.71 1.97 -11.15
C VAL A 302 23.14 2.10 -10.65
N THR A 303 24.07 2.47 -11.53
CA THR A 303 25.49 2.65 -11.19
C THR A 303 25.80 4.04 -10.65
N ASN A 304 25.02 5.04 -11.04
CA ASN A 304 25.13 6.42 -10.56
C ASN A 304 23.77 6.91 -10.06
N GLU A 305 23.51 6.72 -8.77
CA GLU A 305 22.23 7.10 -8.16
C GLU A 305 21.95 8.61 -8.26
N ARG A 306 22.97 9.47 -8.10
CA ARG A 306 22.77 10.93 -8.15
C ARG A 306 22.26 11.39 -9.51
N GLU A 307 22.85 10.85 -10.58
CA GLU A 307 22.41 11.15 -11.95
C GLU A 307 21.02 10.57 -12.24
N PHE A 308 20.78 9.35 -11.75
CA PHE A 308 19.47 8.73 -11.86
C PHE A 308 18.37 9.53 -11.13
N ALA A 309 18.61 9.95 -9.89
CA ALA A 309 17.70 10.75 -9.09
C ALA A 309 17.43 12.12 -9.74
N LYS A 310 18.48 12.79 -10.27
CA LYS A 310 18.33 14.01 -11.09
C LYS A 310 17.37 13.77 -12.26
N ARG A 311 17.53 12.64 -12.97
CA ARG A 311 16.68 12.34 -14.13
C ARG A 311 15.23 12.12 -13.73
N VAL A 312 14.98 11.35 -12.67
CA VAL A 312 13.62 11.14 -12.13
C VAL A 312 12.98 12.47 -11.74
N ALA A 313 13.70 13.32 -11.00
CA ALA A 313 13.20 14.62 -10.57
C ALA A 313 12.86 15.54 -11.75
N GLN A 314 13.68 15.55 -12.81
CA GLN A 314 13.42 16.31 -14.03
C GLN A 314 12.16 15.84 -14.75
N ILE A 315 11.97 14.52 -14.90
CA ILE A 315 10.76 13.95 -15.51
C ILE A 315 9.54 14.36 -14.70
N ARG A 316 9.60 14.21 -13.36
CA ARG A 316 8.53 14.62 -12.46
C ARG A 316 8.19 16.11 -12.63
N ARG A 317 9.21 16.97 -12.68
CA ARG A 317 9.02 18.42 -12.89
C ARG A 317 8.33 18.73 -14.19
N GLN A 318 8.73 18.10 -15.30
CA GLN A 318 8.07 18.29 -16.59
C GLN A 318 6.58 17.89 -16.55
N ILE A 319 6.26 16.77 -15.89
CA ILE A 319 4.87 16.31 -15.72
C ILE A 319 4.07 17.33 -14.91
N LEU A 320 4.58 17.77 -13.77
CA LEU A 320 3.87 18.70 -12.88
C LEU A 320 3.71 20.10 -13.50
N TYR A 321 4.71 20.57 -14.25
CA TYR A 321 4.58 21.84 -14.98
C TYR A 321 3.49 21.76 -16.06
N ARG A 322 3.42 20.65 -16.81
CA ARG A 322 2.35 20.42 -17.79
C ARG A 322 0.97 20.37 -17.14
N ILE A 323 0.85 19.69 -15.99
CA ILE A 323 -0.41 19.66 -15.22
C ILE A 323 -0.79 21.08 -14.75
N ALA A 324 0.16 21.85 -14.23
CA ALA A 324 -0.09 23.22 -13.80
C ALA A 324 -0.57 24.13 -14.95
N GLU A 325 0.01 23.98 -16.15
CA GLU A 325 -0.41 24.72 -17.35
C GLU A 325 -1.81 24.32 -17.82
N GLN A 326 -2.10 23.02 -17.84
CA GLN A 326 -3.38 22.50 -18.34
C GLN A 326 -4.55 22.74 -17.36
N GLN A 327 -4.28 22.73 -16.05
CA GLN A 327 -5.33 22.73 -15.02
C GLN A 327 -5.32 24.00 -14.15
N GLY A 328 -4.40 24.95 -14.42
CA GLY A 328 -4.26 26.17 -13.61
C GLY A 328 -3.77 25.93 -12.17
N LEU A 329 -3.23 24.75 -11.88
CA LEU A 329 -2.82 24.33 -10.53
C LEU A 329 -1.37 24.75 -10.25
N GLY A 330 -1.11 26.04 -10.05
CA GLY A 330 0.25 26.56 -9.81
C GLY A 330 1.01 25.89 -8.66
N GLY A 331 0.27 25.40 -7.63
CA GLY A 331 0.84 24.73 -6.45
C GLY A 331 1.70 23.51 -6.76
N VAL A 332 1.41 22.76 -7.83
CA VAL A 332 2.20 21.56 -8.16
C VAL A 332 3.60 21.88 -8.69
N ARG A 333 3.84 23.11 -9.17
CA ARG A 333 5.19 23.55 -9.60
C ARG A 333 6.15 23.63 -8.42
N HIS A 334 5.71 24.24 -7.31
CA HIS A 334 6.51 24.37 -6.10
C HIS A 334 6.96 23.01 -5.53
N ARG A 335 6.06 22.01 -5.54
CA ARG A 335 6.40 20.64 -5.10
C ARG A 335 7.46 19.99 -5.98
N ALA A 336 7.44 20.26 -7.28
CA ALA A 336 8.46 19.75 -8.19
C ALA A 336 9.80 20.46 -8.02
N ASP A 337 9.77 21.79 -7.91
CA ASP A 337 10.96 22.63 -7.78
C ASP A 337 11.68 22.39 -6.45
N PHE A 338 10.94 22.04 -5.39
CA PHE A 338 11.50 21.63 -4.10
C PHE A 338 12.50 20.48 -4.22
N TRP A 339 12.12 19.37 -4.87
CA TRP A 339 13.03 18.23 -4.98
C TRP A 339 14.23 18.54 -5.88
N ILE A 340 14.02 19.35 -6.93
CA ILE A 340 15.11 19.83 -7.79
C ILE A 340 16.09 20.71 -7.01
N SER A 341 15.61 21.60 -6.13
CA SER A 341 16.49 22.48 -5.35
C SER A 341 17.34 21.70 -4.35
N LEU A 342 16.77 20.71 -3.66
CA LEU A 342 17.55 19.83 -2.77
C LEU A 342 18.65 19.07 -3.51
N ILE A 343 18.35 18.57 -4.71
CA ILE A 343 19.33 17.90 -5.59
C ILE A 343 20.42 18.86 -6.04
N GLN A 344 20.07 20.08 -6.44
CA GLN A 344 21.03 21.11 -6.87
C GLN A 344 21.94 21.57 -5.74
N ASN A 345 21.40 21.66 -4.52
CA ASN A 345 22.15 21.98 -3.31
C ASN A 345 22.99 20.81 -2.79
N GLY A 346 22.82 19.61 -3.36
CA GLY A 346 23.56 18.41 -2.97
C GLY A 346 23.15 17.83 -1.62
N ASP A 347 21.93 18.09 -1.16
CA ASP A 347 21.40 17.60 0.12
C ASP A 347 20.97 16.12 0.05
N TRP A 348 21.87 15.25 -0.42
CA TRP A 348 21.60 13.82 -0.67
C TRP A 348 21.23 13.06 0.61
N GLU A 349 21.79 13.48 1.74
CA GLU A 349 21.50 12.94 3.06
C GLU A 349 20.25 13.56 3.70
N LEU A 350 19.58 14.49 3.03
CA LEU A 350 18.33 15.11 3.46
C LEU A 350 18.45 15.70 4.88
N MET A 351 19.46 16.56 5.05
CA MET A 351 19.88 17.18 6.31
C MET A 351 19.35 18.61 6.48
N GLY A 352 18.79 19.22 5.43
CA GLY A 352 18.28 20.60 5.44
C GLY A 352 19.38 21.67 5.47
N ASP A 353 18.96 22.92 5.68
CA ASP A 353 19.82 24.09 5.88
C ASP A 353 20.69 23.97 7.14
N ASN A 354 21.49 24.97 7.48
CA ASN A 354 22.36 24.92 8.66
C ASN A 354 21.60 24.61 9.96
N ASP A 355 20.33 25.00 10.06
CA ASP A 355 19.46 24.78 11.22
C ASP A 355 18.68 23.45 11.13
N GLY A 356 18.89 22.67 10.07
CA GLY A 356 18.22 21.39 9.82
C GLY A 356 16.84 21.52 9.18
N ASN A 357 16.51 22.70 8.64
CA ASN A 357 15.20 22.96 8.07
C ASN A 357 15.20 22.87 6.54
N VAL A 358 14.04 22.55 5.98
CA VAL A 358 13.73 22.77 4.56
C VAL A 358 12.56 23.73 4.42
N GLU A 359 12.50 24.47 3.33
CA GLU A 359 11.42 25.41 3.06
C GLU A 359 10.37 24.79 2.14
N ILE A 360 9.13 24.72 2.61
CA ILE A 360 7.97 24.21 1.86
C ILE A 360 6.88 25.28 1.90
N PHE A 361 6.52 25.83 0.74
CA PHE A 361 5.55 26.93 0.61
C PHE A 361 5.82 28.11 1.56
N GLY A 362 7.08 28.53 1.70
CA GLY A 362 7.48 29.64 2.58
C GLY A 362 7.54 29.28 4.06
N ARG A 363 7.31 28.02 4.44
CA ARG A 363 7.38 27.53 5.82
C ARG A 363 8.64 26.72 6.05
N LYS A 364 9.36 27.00 7.13
CA LYS A 364 10.49 26.17 7.58
C LYS A 364 9.97 24.91 8.27
N VAL A 365 10.48 23.76 7.85
CA VAL A 365 10.13 22.44 8.37
C VAL A 365 11.41 21.75 8.84
N GLN A 366 11.50 21.41 10.12
CA GLN A 366 12.65 20.72 10.71
C GLN A 366 12.67 19.26 10.25
N ILE A 367 13.81 18.81 9.69
CA ILE A 367 13.96 17.45 9.18
C ILE A 367 15.20 16.72 9.72
N ARG A 368 16.17 17.42 10.32
CA ARG A 368 17.39 16.77 10.82
C ARG A 368 17.16 15.99 12.11
N ASN A 369 16.32 16.53 13.00
CA ASN A 369 16.16 16.06 14.38
C ASN A 369 14.84 15.30 14.61
N LEU A 370 14.38 14.49 13.64
CA LEU A 370 13.12 13.74 13.70
C LEU A 370 13.28 12.30 14.20
#